data_AF-X1EI18-F1
#
_entry.id   AF-X1EI18-F1
#
_cell.length_a   1.000
_cell.length_b   1.000
_cell.length_c   1.000
_cell.angle_alpha   90.00
_cell.angle_beta   90.00
_cell.angle_gamma   90.00
#
_symmetry.space_group_name_H-M   'P 1'
#
loop_
_entity.id
_entity.type
_entity.pdbx_description
1 polymer ?
#
loop_
_entity_poly.entity_id
_entity_poly.type
_entity_poly.pdbx_seq_one_letter_code
_entity_poly.pdbx_strand_id
1 'polypeptide(L)'
;MSDKETGDGTTSSVIIAGELLKKGGELLNKKVHASLIVDGYKAASTKAQEILVELAQKMEPFQNGNKVLQEIAMTALHSKAVHSAKDAFAQIAVDSIKRVADEDNGNFTVDLDNIKIIQKTGKSLAASELIEGVIIDKEVVHPASPRSSVLASLRL
;
A
#
# COMPACT_ATOMS: atom_id res chain seq x y z
N MET A 1 0.92 8.74 11.08
CA MET A 1 2.22 8.71 10.38
C MET A 1 2.34 7.44 9.55
N SER A 2 2.44 6.23 10.14
CA SER A 2 2.57 4.96 9.37
C SER A 2 1.51 4.71 8.29
N ASP A 3 0.22 5.00 8.55
CA ASP A 3 -0.84 4.77 7.54
C ASP A 3 -0.66 5.60 6.26
N LYS A 4 -0.13 6.82 6.37
CA LYS A 4 0.11 7.72 5.24
C LYS A 4 1.44 7.46 4.52
N GLU A 5 2.43 6.89 5.22
CA GLU A 5 3.78 6.68 4.68
C GLU A 5 3.97 5.29 4.09
N THR A 6 3.40 4.25 4.70
CA THR A 6 3.62 2.85 4.29
C THR A 6 2.32 2.09 3.97
N GLY A 7 1.16 2.54 4.46
CA GLY A 7 -0.14 1.89 4.21
C GLY A 7 -0.34 0.49 4.84
N ASP A 8 0.69 -0.06 5.47
CA ASP A 8 0.69 -1.30 6.24
C ASP A 8 1.55 -1.16 7.51
N GLY A 9 1.36 -2.04 8.50
CA GLY A 9 2.13 -2.09 9.74
C GLY A 9 1.65 -1.15 10.86
N THR A 10 0.45 -0.56 10.72
CA THR A 10 -0.14 0.34 11.73
C THR A 10 -0.34 -0.39 13.07
N THR A 11 -0.88 -1.61 13.04
CA THR A 11 -1.05 -2.46 14.22
C THR A 11 0.29 -2.81 14.87
N SER A 12 1.26 -3.25 14.08
CA SER A 12 2.60 -3.60 14.57
C SER A 12 3.28 -2.42 15.25
N SER A 13 3.16 -1.22 14.67
CA SER A 13 3.72 0.01 15.23
C SER A 13 3.15 0.32 16.63
N VAL A 14 1.84 0.18 16.81
CA VAL A 14 1.17 0.41 18.11
C VAL A 14 1.60 -0.64 19.13
N ILE A 15 1.66 -1.91 18.75
CA ILE A 15 2.08 -3.00 19.64
C ILE A 15 3.52 -2.79 20.11
N ILE A 16 4.44 -2.48 19.19
CA ILE A 16 5.85 -2.22 19.52
C ILE A 16 5.97 -1.01 20.45
N ALA A 17 5.25 0.09 20.19
CA ALA A 17 5.25 1.25 21.07
C ALA A 17 4.75 0.91 22.48
N GLY A 18 3.68 0.12 22.59
CA GLY A 18 3.15 -0.34 23.87
C GLY A 18 4.16 -1.19 24.65
N GLU A 19 4.82 -2.14 24.00
CA GLU A 19 5.83 -3.00 24.66
C GLU A 19 7.07 -2.20 25.07
N LEU A 20 7.53 -1.25 24.25
CA LEU A 20 8.63 -0.33 24.60
C LEU A 20 8.29 0.51 25.83
N LEU A 21 7.07 1.04 25.93
CA LEU A 21 6.64 1.80 27.12
C LEU A 21 6.60 0.93 28.37
N LYS A 22 6.10 -0.30 28.26
CA LYS A 22 6.09 -1.26 29.36
C LYS A 22 7.51 -1.56 29.85
N LYS A 23 8.44 -1.83 28.94
CA LYS A 23 9.87 -2.07 29.27
C LYS A 23 10.56 -0.83 29.83
N GLY A 24 10.24 0.36 29.32
CA GLY A 24 10.68 1.62 29.91
C GLY A 24 10.19 1.76 31.35
N GLY A 25 8.93 1.45 31.63
CA GLY A 25 8.35 1.44 32.98
C GLY A 25 9.06 0.47 33.94
N GLU A 26 9.41 -0.73 33.48
CA GLU A 26 10.20 -1.69 34.27
C GLU A 26 11.58 -1.11 34.67
N LEU A 27 12.23 -0.35 33.78
CA LEU A 27 13.52 0.29 34.05
C LEU A 27 13.38 1.48 35.02
N LEU A 28 12.31 2.27 34.89
CA LEU A 28 12.00 3.34 35.85
C LEU A 28 11.79 2.80 37.26
N ASN A 29 11.08 1.67 37.40
CA ASN A 29 10.89 0.99 38.68
C ASN A 29 12.21 0.50 39.30
N LYS A 30 13.21 0.21 38.46
CA LYS A 30 14.58 -0.13 38.88
C LYS A 30 15.45 1.11 39.16
N LYS A 31 14.85 2.31 39.24
CA LYS A 31 15.53 3.60 39.48
C LYS A 31 16.51 4.01 38.38
N VAL A 32 16.33 3.52 37.15
CA VAL A 32 17.09 4.03 36.00
C VAL A 32 16.52 5.40 35.61
N HIS A 33 17.40 6.39 35.42
CA HIS A 33 16.97 7.74 35.06
C HIS A 33 16.34 7.77 33.67
N ALA A 34 15.22 8.48 33.51
CA ALA A 34 14.46 8.52 32.26
C ALA A 34 15.30 8.93 31.05
N SER A 35 16.21 9.91 31.22
CA SER A 35 17.13 10.34 30.16
C SER A 35 17.98 9.19 29.62
N LEU A 36 18.49 8.31 30.48
CA LEU A 36 19.31 7.17 30.06
C LEU A 36 18.50 6.16 29.24
N ILE A 37 17.22 5.95 29.58
CA ILE A 37 16.31 5.07 28.84
C ILE A 37 16.05 5.65 27.45
N VAL A 38 15.77 6.96 27.36
CA VAL A 38 15.55 7.65 26.09
C VAL A 38 16.79 7.58 25.19
N ASP A 39 17.97 7.85 25.74
CA ASP A 39 19.23 7.77 24.99
C ASP A 39 19.52 6.34 24.52
N GLY A 40 19.26 5.35 25.38
CA GLY A 40 19.36 3.93 25.01
C GLY A 40 18.42 3.54 23.88
N TYR A 41 17.15 3.98 23.90
CA TYR A 41 16.19 3.69 22.83
C TYR A 41 16.54 4.40 21.52
N LYS A 42 17.09 5.62 21.57
CA LYS A 42 17.59 6.30 20.37
C LYS A 42 18.77 5.55 19.74
N ALA A 43 19.73 5.11 20.56
CA ALA A 43 20.86 4.31 20.09
C ALA A 43 20.39 2.98 19.50
N ALA A 44 19.45 2.29 20.17
CA ALA A 44 18.87 1.05 19.67
C ALA A 44 18.09 1.25 18.35
N SER A 45 17.33 2.34 18.22
CA SER A 45 16.61 2.68 16.99
C SER A 45 17.55 2.89 15.80
N THR A 46 18.66 3.61 16.03
CA THR A 46 19.69 3.81 15.01
C THR A 46 20.29 2.46 14.58
N LYS A 47 20.65 1.61 15.55
CA LYS A 47 21.22 0.30 15.24
C LYS A 47 20.23 -0.63 14.53
N ALA A 48 18.95 -0.55 14.89
CA ALA A 48 17.90 -1.32 14.22
C ALA A 48 17.76 -0.92 12.74
N GLN A 49 17.87 0.38 12.42
CA GLN A 49 17.84 0.84 11.02
C GLN A 49 19.04 0.32 10.21
N GLU A 50 20.24 0.31 10.79
CA GLU A 50 21.43 -0.27 10.13
C GLU A 50 21.21 -1.75 9.80
N ILE A 51 20.75 -2.53 10.78
CA ILE A 51 20.47 -3.96 10.59
C ILE A 51 19.38 -4.19 9.54
N LEU A 52 18.33 -3.35 9.53
CA LEU A 52 17.28 -3.45 8.52
C LEU A 52 17.83 -3.23 7.10
N VAL A 53 18.77 -2.30 6.92
CA VAL A 53 19.44 -2.07 5.62
C VAL A 53 20.33 -3.26 5.24
N GLU A 54 21.04 -3.85 6.20
CA GLU A 54 21.88 -5.04 5.96
C GLU A 54 21.05 -6.28 5.57
N LEU A 55 19.86 -6.44 6.16
CA LEU A 55 18.97 -7.56 5.88
C LEU A 55 18.07 -7.34 4.65
N ALA A 56 17.92 -6.09 4.20
CA ALA A 56 17.06 -5.75 3.08
C ALA A 56 17.60 -6.37 1.77
N GLN A 57 16.72 -7.07 1.05
CA GLN A 57 17.03 -7.59 -0.27
C GLN A 57 16.65 -6.55 -1.32
N LYS A 58 17.61 -6.11 -2.15
CA LYS A 58 17.34 -5.24 -3.28
C LYS A 58 16.61 -6.02 -4.37
N MET A 59 15.59 -5.42 -4.95
CA MET A 59 14.80 -6.02 -6.03
C MET A 59 14.57 -5.00 -7.15
N GLU A 60 14.48 -5.51 -8.38
CA GLU A 60 14.12 -4.74 -9.57
C GLU A 60 12.65 -5.02 -9.94
N PRO A 61 11.70 -4.20 -9.44
CA PRO A 61 10.27 -4.53 -9.46
C PRO A 61 9.67 -4.71 -10.86
N PHE A 62 10.15 -3.97 -11.86
CA PHE A 62 9.52 -3.92 -13.19
C PHE A 62 10.15 -4.83 -14.25
N GLN A 63 11.37 -5.34 -14.03
CA GLN A 63 12.05 -6.24 -14.99
C GLN A 63 11.76 -7.72 -14.72
N ASN A 64 11.87 -8.17 -13.46
CA ASN A 64 11.69 -9.58 -13.07
C ASN A 64 10.82 -9.75 -11.80
N GLY A 65 10.33 -8.65 -11.22
CA GLY A 65 9.68 -8.63 -9.90
C GLY A 65 8.18 -8.93 -9.88
N ASN A 66 7.54 -9.27 -11.01
CA ASN A 66 6.07 -9.37 -11.06
C ASN A 66 5.49 -10.35 -10.03
N LYS A 67 6.12 -11.52 -9.88
CA LYS A 67 5.71 -12.51 -8.87
C LYS A 67 5.94 -12.00 -7.44
N VAL A 68 7.07 -11.33 -7.21
CA VAL A 68 7.40 -10.78 -5.88
C VAL A 68 6.43 -9.65 -5.51
N LEU A 69 6.06 -8.78 -6.46
CA LEU A 69 5.05 -7.75 -6.25
C LEU A 69 3.68 -8.35 -5.92
N GLN A 70 3.31 -9.46 -6.57
CA GLN A 70 2.11 -10.22 -6.23
C GLN A 70 2.18 -10.82 -4.84
N GLU A 71 3.31 -11.44 -4.47
CA GLU A 71 3.50 -12.00 -3.12
C GLU A 71 3.46 -10.92 -2.03
N ILE A 72 4.05 -9.74 -2.28
CA ILE A 72 3.95 -8.57 -1.39
C ILE A 72 2.50 -8.14 -1.25
N ALA A 73 1.77 -7.96 -2.36
CA ALA A 73 0.37 -7.58 -2.34
C ALA A 73 -0.50 -8.62 -1.61
N MET A 74 -0.29 -9.91 -1.86
CA MET A 74 -0.98 -11.00 -1.17
C MET A 74 -0.72 -10.99 0.34
N THR A 75 0.53 -10.70 0.75
CA THR A 75 0.91 -10.60 2.16
C THR A 75 0.18 -9.45 2.84
N ALA A 76 0.17 -8.26 2.21
CA ALA A 76 -0.53 -7.08 2.72
C ALA A 76 -2.06 -7.25 2.79
N LEU A 77 -2.64 -8.07 1.91
CA LEU A 77 -4.07 -8.36 1.88
C LEU A 77 -4.48 -9.50 2.83
N HIS A 78 -3.52 -10.30 3.31
CA HIS A 78 -3.79 -11.54 4.05
C HIS A 78 -4.59 -11.30 5.35
N SER A 79 -4.32 -10.21 6.05
CA SER A 79 -4.96 -9.87 7.33
C SER A 79 -6.23 -9.01 7.18
N LYS A 80 -6.69 -8.76 5.95
CA LYS A 80 -7.81 -7.85 5.65
C LYS A 80 -9.08 -8.60 5.22
N ALA A 81 -10.23 -7.92 5.29
CA ALA A 81 -11.55 -8.49 4.96
C ALA A 81 -11.67 -9.06 3.53
N VAL A 82 -10.77 -8.67 2.63
CA VAL A 82 -10.70 -9.13 1.24
C VAL A 82 -9.88 -10.42 1.06
N HIS A 83 -9.46 -11.07 2.15
CA HIS A 83 -8.66 -12.30 2.12
C HIS A 83 -9.22 -13.37 1.17
N SER A 84 -10.54 -13.53 1.14
CA SER A 84 -11.23 -14.53 0.31
C SER A 84 -11.04 -14.32 -1.20
N ALA A 85 -10.68 -13.11 -1.62
CA ALA A 85 -10.40 -12.75 -3.01
C ALA A 85 -8.99 -12.16 -3.18
N LYS A 86 -8.07 -12.44 -2.25
CA LYS A 86 -6.73 -11.82 -2.21
C LYS A 86 -5.94 -12.01 -3.49
N ASP A 87 -6.07 -13.14 -4.17
CA ASP A 87 -5.32 -13.42 -5.42
C ASP A 87 -5.79 -12.48 -6.54
N ALA A 88 -7.10 -12.31 -6.70
CA ALA A 88 -7.68 -11.39 -7.68
C ALA A 88 -7.32 -9.93 -7.37
N PHE A 89 -7.43 -9.51 -6.11
CA PHE A 89 -7.06 -8.15 -5.71
C PHE A 89 -5.55 -7.89 -5.80
N ALA A 90 -4.70 -8.86 -5.49
CA ALA A 90 -3.26 -8.74 -5.64
C ALA A 90 -2.89 -8.54 -7.12
N GLN A 91 -3.49 -9.33 -8.02
CA GLN A 91 -3.31 -9.15 -9.46
C GLN A 91 -3.75 -7.76 -9.92
N ILE A 92 -4.98 -7.33 -9.57
CA ILE A 92 -5.51 -6.01 -9.93
C ILE A 92 -4.61 -4.89 -9.41
N ALA A 93 -4.15 -4.98 -8.16
CA ALA A 93 -3.30 -3.96 -7.55
C ALA A 93 -1.95 -3.84 -8.28
N VAL A 94 -1.29 -4.97 -8.56
CA VAL A 94 -0.01 -4.99 -9.27
C VAL A 94 -0.16 -4.46 -10.70
N ASP A 95 -1.19 -4.89 -11.42
CA ASP A 95 -1.43 -4.43 -12.79
C ASP A 95 -1.74 -2.93 -12.83
N SER A 96 -2.53 -2.44 -11.88
CA SER A 96 -2.83 -1.00 -11.75
C SER A 96 -1.56 -0.18 -11.54
N ILE A 97 -0.72 -0.57 -10.57
CA ILE A 97 0.53 0.13 -10.25
C ILE A 97 1.48 0.13 -11.44
N LYS A 98 1.62 -1.00 -12.14
CA LYS A 98 2.47 -1.09 -13.33
C LYS A 98 2.00 -0.22 -14.48
N ARG A 99 0.70 0.06 -14.56
CA ARG A 99 0.14 0.88 -15.63
C ARG A 99 0.35 2.38 -15.44
N VAL A 100 0.38 2.83 -14.19
CA VAL A 100 0.55 4.24 -13.81
C VAL A 100 1.97 4.58 -13.36
N ALA A 101 2.87 3.60 -13.35
CA ALA A 101 4.27 3.82 -13.01
C ALA A 101 4.97 4.57 -14.15
N ASP A 102 5.53 5.73 -13.84
CA ASP A 102 6.41 6.48 -14.72
C ASP A 102 7.86 6.10 -14.42
N GLU A 103 8.64 5.85 -15.48
CA GLU A 103 10.07 5.58 -15.40
C GLU A 103 10.85 6.83 -15.82
N ASP A 104 11.62 7.40 -14.89
CA ASP A 104 12.57 8.48 -15.17
C ASP A 104 13.99 8.04 -14.77
N ASN A 105 14.87 7.89 -15.76
CA ASN A 105 16.28 7.53 -15.58
C ASN A 105 16.51 6.28 -14.70
N GLY A 106 15.64 5.27 -14.82
CA GLY A 106 15.70 4.02 -14.05
C GLY A 106 15.09 4.10 -12.64
N ASN A 107 14.54 5.26 -12.25
CA ASN A 107 13.70 5.39 -11.06
C ASN A 107 12.23 5.30 -11.46
N PHE A 108 11.46 4.55 -10.69
CA PHE A 108 10.02 4.43 -10.89
C PHE A 108 9.28 5.28 -9.88
N THR A 109 8.41 6.16 -10.36
CA THR A 109 7.48 6.94 -9.54
C THR A 109 6.06 6.55 -9.86
N VAL A 110 5.23 6.45 -8.82
CA VAL A 110 3.83 6.06 -8.94
C VAL A 110 2.99 7.13 -8.29
N ASP A 111 2.14 7.80 -9.07
CA ASP A 111 1.12 8.69 -8.54
C ASP A 111 -0.18 7.90 -8.34
N LEU A 112 -0.57 7.73 -7.07
CA LEU A 112 -1.79 6.99 -6.72
C LEU A 112 -3.06 7.73 -7.12
N ASP A 113 -3.00 9.05 -7.39
CA ASP A 113 -4.16 9.82 -7.88
C ASP A 113 -4.57 9.38 -9.30
N ASN A 114 -3.66 8.72 -10.03
CA ASN A 114 -3.96 8.09 -11.33
C ASN A 114 -4.72 6.76 -11.21
N ILE A 115 -4.89 6.22 -9.99
CA ILE A 115 -5.66 4.99 -9.73
C ILE A 115 -6.97 5.33 -9.03
N LYS A 116 -8.08 5.20 -9.75
CA LYS A 116 -9.41 5.46 -9.20
C LYS A 116 -10.11 4.18 -8.75
N ILE A 117 -10.43 4.08 -7.47
CA ILE A 117 -11.23 2.99 -6.91
C ILE A 117 -12.71 3.37 -6.97
N ILE A 118 -13.53 2.55 -7.64
CA ILE A 118 -14.98 2.72 -7.68
C ILE A 118 -15.65 1.48 -7.11
N GLN A 119 -16.57 1.70 -6.16
CA GLN A 119 -17.31 0.64 -5.52
C GLN A 119 -18.77 0.69 -5.97
N LYS A 120 -19.28 -0.44 -6.47
CA LYS A 120 -20.70 -0.63 -6.80
C LYS A 120 -21.20 -1.90 -6.12
N THR A 121 -22.33 -1.80 -5.43
CA THR A 121 -22.98 -2.93 -4.77
C THR A 121 -23.66 -3.84 -5.79
N GLY A 122 -23.69 -5.16 -5.54
CA GLY A 122 -24.53 -6.10 -6.29
C GLY A 122 -23.83 -7.36 -6.79
N LYS A 123 -22.51 -7.44 -6.74
CA LYS A 123 -21.73 -8.63 -7.11
C LYS A 123 -20.80 -9.09 -5.98
N SER A 124 -20.17 -10.25 -6.15
CA SER A 124 -19.14 -10.75 -5.23
C SER A 124 -17.84 -9.94 -5.35
N LEU A 125 -17.01 -9.97 -4.31
CA LEU A 125 -15.69 -9.34 -4.29
C LEU A 125 -14.79 -9.85 -5.44
N ALA A 126 -14.91 -11.13 -5.80
CA ALA A 126 -14.18 -11.75 -6.89
C ALA A 126 -14.59 -11.26 -8.30
N ALA A 127 -15.71 -10.54 -8.41
CA ALA A 127 -16.14 -9.92 -9.66
C ALA A 127 -15.55 -8.51 -9.87
N SER A 128 -14.66 -8.07 -8.97
CA SER A 128 -13.91 -6.82 -9.15
C SER A 128 -12.96 -6.96 -10.34
N GLU A 129 -12.81 -5.89 -11.12
CA GLU A 129 -12.00 -5.89 -12.33
C GLU A 129 -11.22 -4.57 -12.45
N LEU A 130 -10.09 -4.63 -13.16
CA LEU A 130 -9.33 -3.46 -13.56
C LEU A 130 -9.92 -2.92 -14.87
N ILE A 131 -10.34 -1.66 -14.87
CA ILE A 131 -10.78 -0.98 -16.08
C ILE A 131 -9.63 -0.11 -16.60
N GLU A 132 -9.13 -0.43 -17.79
CA GLU A 132 -8.13 0.38 -18.51
C GLU A 132 -8.78 1.64 -19.11
N GLY A 133 -9.06 2.61 -18.25
CA GLY A 133 -9.68 3.86 -18.65
C GLY A 133 -10.26 4.60 -17.45
N VAL A 134 -11.24 5.47 -17.71
CA VAL A 134 -11.88 6.28 -16.67
C VAL A 134 -13.34 5.91 -16.57
N ILE A 135 -13.77 5.55 -15.36
CA ILE A 135 -15.18 5.41 -15.04
C ILE A 135 -15.69 6.73 -14.45
N ILE A 136 -16.73 7.26 -15.07
CA ILE A 136 -17.44 8.46 -14.62
C ILE A 136 -18.84 8.03 -14.19
N ASP A 137 -19.15 8.19 -12.91
CA ASP A 137 -20.47 7.90 -12.36
C ASP A 137 -21.43 9.05 -12.64
N LYS A 138 -21.79 9.21 -13.91
CA LYS A 138 -22.76 10.21 -14.38
C LYS A 138 -23.68 9.61 -15.42
N GLU A 139 -24.91 10.07 -15.41
CA GLU A 139 -25.88 9.75 -16.44
C GLU A 139 -25.71 10.66 -17.66
N VAL A 140 -26.09 10.11 -18.82
CA VAL A 140 -26.14 10.87 -20.05
C VAL A 140 -27.33 11.84 -19.97
N VAL A 141 -27.03 13.14 -19.97
CA VAL A 141 -28.01 14.20 -19.71
C VAL A 141 -29.12 14.31 -20.77
N HIS A 142 -28.86 13.88 -22.00
CA HIS A 142 -29.80 14.02 -23.11
C HIS A 142 -30.30 12.65 -23.58
N PRO A 143 -31.62 12.40 -23.65
CA PRO A 143 -32.17 11.08 -24.02
C PRO A 143 -31.75 10.59 -25.41
N ALA A 144 -31.51 11.52 -26.34
CA ALA A 144 -31.06 11.22 -27.70
C ALA A 144 -29.54 11.00 -27.83
N SER A 145 -28.77 11.21 -26.77
CA SER A 145 -27.33 10.98 -26.81
C SER A 145 -27.02 9.47 -26.88
N PRO A 146 -26.00 9.08 -27.65
CA PRO A 146 -25.62 7.68 -27.79
C PRO A 146 -25.17 7.10 -26.44
N ARG A 147 -25.70 5.92 -26.09
CA ARG A 147 -25.37 5.21 -24.84
C ARG A 147 -24.08 4.39 -24.94
N SER A 148 -23.61 4.10 -26.14
CA SER A 148 -22.35 3.41 -26.39
C SER A 148 -21.71 3.95 -27.67
N SER A 149 -20.38 3.99 -27.69
CA SER A 149 -19.59 4.40 -28.85
C SER A 149 -18.25 3.66 -28.84
N VAL A 150 -17.79 3.22 -30.01
CA VAL A 150 -16.58 2.38 -30.16
C VAL A 150 -15.33 3.22 -30.40
N LEU A 151 -15.48 4.42 -30.99
CA LEU A 151 -14.40 5.38 -31.27
C LEU A 151 -14.86 6.77 -30.82
N ALA A 152 -14.82 7.01 -29.53
CA ALA A 152 -15.14 8.31 -28.96
C ALA A 152 -13.88 9.18 -28.91
N SER A 153 -13.87 10.29 -29.65
CA SER A 153 -12.88 11.35 -29.45
C SER A 153 -13.34 12.24 -28.29
N LEU A 154 -12.70 12.13 -27.13
CA LEU A 154 -12.90 13.07 -26.03
C LEU A 154 -12.11 14.35 -26.33
N ARG A 155 -12.81 15.47 -26.55
CA ARG A 155 -12.20 16.80 -26.48
C ARG A 155 -12.41 17.33 -25.07
N LEU A 156 -11.33 17.46 -24.31
CA LEU A 156 -11.30 18.13 -23.01
C LEU A 156 -11.32 19.64 -23.20
#